data_AF-A0A843C9Q8-F1
#
_entry.id   AF-A0A843C9Q8-F1
#
_cell.length_a   1.000
_cell.length_b   1.000
_cell.length_c   1.000
_cell.angle_alpha   90.00
_cell.angle_beta   90.00
_cell.angle_gamma   90.00
#
_symmetry.space_group_name_H-M   'P 1'
#
loop_
_entity.id
_entity.type
_entity.pdbx_description
1 polymer ?
#
loop_
_entity_poly.entity_id
_entity_poly.type
_entity_poly.pdbx_seq_one_letter_code
_entity_poly.pdbx_strand_id
1 'polypeptide(L)'
;GSAIHIRHISLHGDRNNNKMERLNGEFRDREKVMRGVKRDDSVIFDGSQIYHNYIRPHMALDGKTPAQACGIEIKGKDKWKTIIQNASKR
;
A
#
# COMPACT_ATOMS: atom_id res chain seq x y z
N GLY A 1 46.08 -23.10 -9.96
CA GLY A 1 45.20 -22.40 -9.03
C GLY A 1 43.81 -22.34 -9.62
N SER A 2 42.89 -23.15 -9.10
CA SER A 2 41.50 -23.17 -9.56
C SER A 2 40.73 -22.06 -8.84
N ALA A 3 40.08 -21.19 -9.61
CA ALA A 3 39.21 -20.15 -9.09
C ALA A 3 38.08 -20.78 -8.26
N ILE A 4 38.04 -20.46 -6.97
CA ILE A 4 36.97 -20.87 -6.05
C ILE A 4 35.77 -19.98 -6.37
N HIS A 5 34.75 -20.52 -7.02
CA HIS A 5 33.45 -19.86 -7.13
C HIS A 5 32.78 -19.89 -5.75
N ILE A 6 32.97 -18.83 -4.98
CA ILE A 6 32.20 -18.58 -3.76
C ILE A 6 30.81 -18.15 -4.24
N ARG A 7 29.86 -19.09 -4.29
CA ARG A 7 28.45 -18.71 -4.43
C ARG A 7 28.19 -17.81 -3.26
N HIS A 8 27.85 -16.54 -3.53
CA HIS A 8 27.35 -15.63 -2.51
C HIS A 8 26.27 -16.41 -1.78
N ILE A 9 26.57 -16.80 -0.54
CA ILE A 9 25.66 -17.50 0.34
C ILE A 9 24.47 -16.57 0.37
N SER A 10 23.38 -16.97 -0.29
CA SER A 10 22.14 -16.23 -0.29
C SER A 10 21.81 -16.02 1.17
N LEU A 11 22.02 -14.79 1.64
CA LEU A 11 21.81 -14.37 3.00
C LEU A 11 20.47 -14.96 3.42
N HIS A 12 20.52 -15.79 4.45
CA HIS A 12 19.42 -16.29 5.25
C HIS A 12 18.10 -15.53 5.05
N GLY A 13 17.04 -16.27 4.75
CA GLY A 13 15.68 -15.81 4.95
C GLY A 13 14.83 -15.96 3.70
N ASP A 14 13.70 -16.61 3.87
CA ASP A 14 12.57 -16.63 2.95
C ASP A 14 12.13 -15.18 2.68
N ARG A 15 12.81 -14.47 1.77
CA ARG A 15 12.47 -13.09 1.38
C ARG A 15 11.33 -13.13 0.38
N ASN A 16 10.19 -13.61 0.85
CA ASN A 16 8.95 -13.68 0.12
C ASN A 16 8.41 -12.24 -0.06
N ASN A 17 8.84 -11.56 -1.14
CA ASN A 17 8.47 -10.18 -1.45
C ASN A 17 7.05 -10.05 -2.05
N ASN A 18 6.33 -11.17 -2.14
CA ASN A 18 5.03 -11.28 -2.80
C ASN A 18 4.01 -10.24 -2.33
N LYS A 19 4.05 -9.84 -1.05
CA LYS A 19 3.16 -8.78 -0.50
C LYS A 19 3.45 -7.41 -1.13
N MET A 20 4.72 -7.05 -1.24
CA MET A 20 5.11 -5.79 -1.88
C MET A 20 4.86 -5.82 -3.39
N GLU A 21 5.12 -6.95 -4.04
CA GLU A 21 4.83 -7.12 -5.46
C GLU A 21 3.33 -6.97 -5.75
N ARG A 22 2.47 -7.53 -4.90
CA ARG A 22 1.02 -7.38 -5.00
C ARG A 22 0.56 -5.94 -4.82
N LEU A 23 1.12 -5.23 -3.84
CA LEU A 23 0.82 -3.82 -3.59
C LEU A 23 1.24 -2.95 -4.79
N ASN A 24 2.45 -3.17 -5.30
CA ASN A 24 2.97 -2.44 -6.46
C ASN A 24 2.13 -2.71 -7.71
N GLY A 25 1.67 -3.95 -7.91
CA GLY A 25 0.74 -4.30 -8.98
C GLY A 25 -0.59 -3.52 -8.89
N GLU A 26 -1.20 -3.46 -7.71
CA GLU A 26 -2.44 -2.69 -7.48
C GLU A 26 -2.26 -1.20 -7.81
N PHE A 27 -1.15 -0.60 -7.39
CA PHE A 27 -0.86 0.79 -7.67
C PHE A 27 -0.66 1.05 -9.17
N ARG A 28 0.07 0.15 -9.85
CA ARG A 28 0.35 0.24 -11.28
C ARG A 28 -0.91 0.08 -12.13
N ASP A 29 -1.84 -0.79 -11.74
CA ASP A 29 -3.13 -0.94 -12.41
C ASP A 29 -3.97 0.33 -12.28
N ARG A 30 -3.96 0.97 -11.10
CA ARG A 30 -4.61 2.27 -10.84
C ARG A 30 -4.00 3.38 -11.69
N GLU A 31 -2.68 3.49 -11.70
CA GLU A 31 -1.94 4.48 -12.50
C GLU A 31 -2.27 4.33 -13.99
N LYS A 32 -2.20 3.10 -14.51
CA LYS A 32 -2.48 2.78 -15.91
C LYS A 32 -3.88 3.20 -16.35
N VAL A 33 -4.91 2.93 -15.53
CA VAL A 33 -6.30 3.28 -15.86
C VAL A 33 -6.50 4.79 -15.85
N MET A 34 -5.83 5.53 -14.96
CA MET A 34 -6.00 6.97 -14.81
C MET A 34 -5.31 7.80 -15.93
N ARG A 35 -4.52 7.16 -16.82
CA ARG A 35 -3.97 7.72 -18.08
C ARG A 35 -3.60 9.22 -18.05
N GLY A 36 -2.89 9.69 -17.02
CA GLY A 36 -2.75 11.14 -16.88
C GLY A 36 -1.87 11.67 -15.78
N VAL A 37 -1.24 10.81 -14.97
CA VAL A 37 -0.31 11.28 -13.95
C VAL A 37 1.04 11.58 -14.63
N LYS A 38 1.15 12.76 -15.24
CA LYS A 38 2.37 13.23 -15.92
C LYS A 38 3.43 13.78 -14.96
N ARG A 39 3.10 13.86 -13.67
CA ARG A 39 3.94 14.43 -12.62
C ARG A 39 3.92 13.52 -11.40
N ASP A 40 5.09 13.29 -10.85
CA ASP A 40 5.37 12.51 -9.64
C ASP A 40 4.77 13.12 -8.36
N ASP A 41 4.54 14.43 -8.34
CA ASP A 41 3.94 15.19 -7.22
C ASP A 41 2.40 15.23 -7.23
N SER A 42 1.76 14.34 -7.99
CA SER A 42 0.31 14.36 -8.13
C SER A 42 -0.41 13.88 -6.87
N VAL A 43 -1.42 14.65 -6.44
CA VAL A 43 -2.37 14.31 -5.36
C VAL A 43 -3.09 12.96 -5.55
N ILE A 44 -3.05 12.40 -6.76
CA ILE A 44 -3.64 11.10 -7.08
C ILE A 44 -2.93 9.97 -6.31
N PHE A 45 -1.62 10.08 -6.12
CA PHE A 45 -0.84 9.07 -5.40
C PHE A 45 -1.18 9.07 -3.91
N ASP A 46 -1.22 10.24 -3.29
CA ASP A 46 -1.64 10.41 -1.90
C ASP A 46 -3.09 9.95 -1.69
N GLY A 47 -3.99 10.34 -2.60
CA GLY A 47 -5.38 9.89 -2.58
C GLY A 47 -5.52 8.37 -2.69
N SER A 48 -4.68 7.73 -3.51
CA SER A 48 -4.66 6.27 -3.66
C SER A 48 -4.17 5.57 -2.40
N GLN A 49 -3.14 6.12 -1.73
CA GLN A 49 -2.67 5.60 -0.45
C GLN A 49 -3.72 5.74 0.65
N ILE A 50 -4.37 6.90 0.76
CA ILE A 50 -5.45 7.13 1.73
C ILE A 50 -6.59 6.15 1.49
N TYR A 51 -7.01 5.99 0.23
CA TYR A 51 -8.07 5.05 -0.13
C TYR A 51 -7.71 3.60 0.24
N HIS A 52 -6.49 3.16 -0.08
CA HIS A 52 -6.01 1.80 0.23
C HIS A 52 -5.97 1.53 1.74
N ASN A 53 -5.46 2.49 2.52
CA ASN A 53 -5.24 2.31 3.95
C ASN A 53 -6.52 2.40 4.78
N TYR A 54 -7.42 3.33 4.43
CA TYR A 54 -8.51 3.73 5.30
C TYR A 54 -9.90 3.32 4.81
N ILE A 55 -10.06 3.01 3.52
CA ILE A 55 -11.38 2.87 2.91
C ILE A 55 -11.58 1.48 2.32
N ARG A 56 -10.60 1.00 1.54
CA ARG A 56 -10.68 -0.26 0.81
C ARG A 56 -10.52 -1.47 1.76
N PRO A 57 -11.52 -2.36 1.85
CA PRO A 57 -11.39 -3.61 2.59
C PRO A 57 -10.44 -4.56 1.87
N HIS A 58 -9.61 -5.28 2.63
CA HIS A 58 -8.66 -6.26 2.10
C HIS A 58 -9.09 -7.68 2.46
N MET A 59 -9.19 -8.54 1.44
CA MET A 59 -9.55 -9.95 1.65
C MET A 59 -8.53 -10.70 2.52
N ALA A 60 -7.24 -10.37 2.41
CA ALA A 60 -6.18 -10.98 3.23
C ALA A 60 -6.18 -10.47 4.70
N LEU A 61 -7.01 -9.47 5.01
CA LEU A 61 -7.18 -8.89 6.34
C LEU A 61 -8.60 -9.13 6.87
N ASP A 62 -9.25 -10.23 6.46
CA ASP A 62 -10.63 -10.57 6.83
C ASP A 62 -11.65 -9.46 6.52
N GLY A 63 -11.44 -8.75 5.40
CA GLY A 63 -12.28 -7.62 4.99
C GLY A 63 -11.99 -6.31 5.73
N LYS A 64 -10.99 -6.27 6.62
CA LYS A 64 -10.55 -5.04 7.28
C LYS A 64 -9.68 -4.20 6.36
N THR A 65 -9.62 -2.89 6.60
CA THR A 65 -8.62 -2.03 5.95
C THR A 65 -7.28 -2.14 6.68
N PRO A 66 -6.14 -1.78 6.04
CA PRO A 66 -4.84 -1.77 6.70
C PRO A 66 -4.82 -0.92 7.97
N ALA A 67 -5.47 0.24 7.97
CA ALA A 67 -5.63 1.08 9.15
C ALA A 67 -6.38 0.35 10.27
N GLN A 68 -7.48 -0.34 9.96
CA GLN A 68 -8.24 -1.11 10.95
C GLN A 68 -7.44 -2.29 11.50
N ALA A 69 -6.65 -2.97 10.66
CA ALA A 69 -5.75 -4.03 11.11
C ALA A 69 -4.67 -3.50 12.08
N CYS A 70 -4.24 -2.25 11.91
CA CYS A 70 -3.35 -1.55 12.84
C CYS A 70 -4.07 -0.93 14.06
N GLY A 71 -5.36 -1.16 14.24
CA GLY A 71 -6.15 -0.61 15.37
C GLY A 71 -6.62 0.84 15.18
N ILE A 72 -6.40 1.44 14.00
CA ILE A 72 -6.87 2.77 13.66
C ILE A 72 -8.29 2.64 13.07
N GLU A 73 -9.29 2.96 13.88
CA GLU A 73 -10.69 2.84 13.50
C GLU A 73 -11.29 4.20 13.09
N ILE A 74 -11.92 4.23 11.92
CA ILE A 74 -12.70 5.38 11.46
C ILE A 74 -14.15 5.21 11.92
N LYS A 75 -14.50 5.86 13.02
CA LYS A 75 -15.82 5.79 13.65
C LYS A 75 -16.84 6.72 12.98
N GLY A 76 -17.09 6.50 11.70
CA GLY A 76 -18.05 7.28 10.94
C GLY A 76 -18.71 6.49 9.82
N LYS A 77 -19.99 6.77 9.58
CA LYS A 77 -20.77 6.14 8.50
C LYS A 77 -20.21 6.48 7.12
N ASP A 78 -19.72 7.71 6.95
CA ASP A 78 -19.00 8.15 5.77
C ASP A 78 -17.51 8.27 6.09
N LYS A 79 -16.75 7.28 5.63
CA LYS A 79 -15.31 7.18 5.90
C LYS A 79 -14.55 8.40 5.37
N TRP A 80 -14.87 8.90 4.18
CA TRP A 80 -14.17 10.05 3.60
C TRP A 80 -14.39 11.31 4.43
N LYS A 81 -15.65 11.60 4.75
CA LYS A 81 -16.01 12.76 5.58
C LYS A 81 -15.31 12.69 6.94
N THR A 82 -15.30 11.53 7.58
CA THR A 82 -14.67 11.36 8.90
C THR A 82 -13.16 11.52 8.86
N ILE A 83 -12.47 11.00 7.83
CA ILE A 83 -11.03 11.22 7.66
C ILE A 83 -10.72 12.72 7.53
N ILE A 84 -11.45 13.42 6.66
CA ILE A 84 -11.26 14.87 6.43
C ILE A 84 -11.52 15.66 7.71
N GLN A 85 -12.59 15.35 8.43
CA GLN A 85 -12.92 16.00 9.70
C GLN A 85 -11.87 15.74 10.78
N ASN A 86 -11.36 14.51 10.87
CA ASN A 86 -10.31 14.16 11.83
C ASN A 86 -8.98 14.86 11.50
N ALA A 87 -8.63 14.98 10.22
CA ALA A 87 -7.43 15.71 9.78
C ALA A 87 -7.55 17.24 9.96
N SER A 88 -8.77 17.77 9.90
CA SER A 88 -9.04 19.22 10.04
C SER A 88 -9.10 19.68 11.50
N LYS A 89 -9.27 18.76 12.46
CA LYS A 89 -9.16 19.03 13.88
C LYS A 89 -7.67 19.16 14.24
N ARG A 90 -7.20 20.40 14.36
CA ARG A 90 -5.89 20.74 14.93
C ARG A 90 -5.93 20.67 16.45
#